data_AF-A0A136JAL0-F1
#
_entry.id   AF-A0A136JAL0-F1
#
_cell.length_a   1.000
_cell.length_b   1.000
_cell.length_c   1.000
_cell.angle_alpha   90.00
_cell.angle_beta   90.00
_cell.angle_gamma   90.00
#
_symmetry.space_group_name_H-M   'P 1'
#
loop_
_entity.id
_entity.type
_entity.pdbx_description
1 polymer ?
#
loop_
_entity_poly.entity_id
_entity_poly.type
_entity_poly.pdbx_seq_one_letter_code
_entity_poly.pdbx_strand_id
1 'polypeptide(L)'
;MLSSSQTLVALALVPAALAVPSSSRGAEHVLKFQPDGTFQISIFEDMHYGEAPSSYGPVQDAYTTRVISSVLDAEPKTDLVVFNGDLISRESTFRDNSTHYLDQMLQPLVSRSDPIPWATLYGNHDPGYNRSLHEMLDQERMLAGPQGLLSRTLRSPPGSSSPAGSVSRVGLSNYWLPVYSEKCASRSGCGCTPELIMWFFDSRSGFEFQKLGNGASNTTTNRVDREPWVSEEVVRWFESEKAHVARRWPAPSRKIANATTNAAVAGGAIPSIAFVHIPFHAFAAISNTTALGGGSGSPGPGIDPRRNPGINEMPITPQTYGWCADGSRNTTACPWGRQDVPFMRSLVAETPGLRAVFTAHIHGASWCARWGPDTLPADYPVRPPARGGVDSGGSDAVDICFGQHTGYGGAGDWVRGARQLRLSRKQLSAGAGGGEGRSGLDTWIRLETGDVVGAVSLNSTFGQDEYPVTPVQKTFCQECLDMGRPVYAV
;
A
#
# COMPACT_ATOMS: atom_id res chain seq x y z
N MET A 1 -8.18 85.51 7.45
CA MET A 1 -7.52 84.61 8.42
C MET A 1 -7.96 83.20 8.10
N LEU A 2 -6.99 82.34 7.77
CA LEU A 2 -7.21 80.94 7.40
C LEU A 2 -7.69 80.14 8.62
N SER A 3 -8.79 79.41 8.48
CA SER A 3 -9.18 78.35 9.42
C SER A 3 -9.45 77.10 8.62
N SER A 4 -8.56 76.12 8.76
CA SER A 4 -8.60 74.81 8.14
C SER A 4 -9.68 73.95 8.79
N SER A 5 -10.62 73.43 8.01
CA SER A 5 -11.44 72.27 8.41
C SER A 5 -11.08 71.10 7.51
N GLN A 6 -10.35 70.13 8.07
CA GLN A 6 -10.14 68.83 7.45
C GLN A 6 -11.35 67.94 7.77
N THR A 7 -12.06 67.52 6.74
CA THR A 7 -13.12 66.51 6.85
C THR A 7 -12.48 65.13 6.68
N LEU A 8 -12.36 64.37 7.76
CA LEU A 8 -11.97 62.96 7.71
C LEU A 8 -13.13 62.13 7.14
N VAL A 9 -12.95 61.58 5.93
CA VAL A 9 -13.80 60.51 5.40
C VAL A 9 -13.25 59.19 5.91
N ALA A 10 -13.94 58.58 6.88
CA ALA A 10 -13.63 57.23 7.34
C ALA A 10 -14.10 56.22 6.27
N LEU A 11 -13.16 55.67 5.51
CA LEU A 11 -13.42 54.54 4.62
C LEU A 11 -13.53 53.27 5.49
N ALA A 12 -14.74 52.78 5.72
CA ALA A 12 -14.95 51.50 6.37
C ALA A 12 -14.53 50.38 5.41
N LEU A 13 -13.32 49.83 5.61
CA LEU A 13 -12.95 48.55 5.01
C LEU A 13 -13.78 47.45 5.67
N VAL A 14 -14.79 46.95 4.96
CA VAL A 14 -15.40 45.66 5.27
C VAL A 14 -14.39 44.59 4.85
N PRO A 15 -13.87 43.75 5.77
CA PRO A 15 -13.06 42.62 5.36
C PRO A 15 -13.98 41.64 4.63
N ALA A 16 -13.76 41.47 3.33
CA ALA A 16 -14.32 40.34 2.61
C ALA A 16 -13.65 39.08 3.19
N ALA A 17 -14.34 38.44 4.13
CA ALA A 17 -13.97 37.11 4.59
C ALA A 17 -14.11 36.16 3.39
N LEU A 18 -12.98 35.86 2.74
CA LEU A 18 -12.87 34.73 1.84
C LEU A 18 -13.16 33.49 2.68
N ALA A 19 -14.39 33.00 2.60
CA ALA A 19 -14.75 31.70 3.15
C ALA A 19 -13.93 30.64 2.38
N VAL A 20 -12.82 30.23 2.97
CA VAL A 20 -12.16 28.98 2.59
C VAL A 20 -13.20 27.88 2.84
N PRO A 21 -13.60 27.10 1.83
CA PRO A 21 -14.49 25.99 2.08
C PRO A 21 -13.72 25.00 2.95
N SER A 22 -14.02 25.02 4.25
CA SER A 22 -13.63 23.99 5.19
C SER A 22 -14.39 22.73 4.81
N SER A 23 -13.79 21.88 3.98
CA SER A 23 -14.25 20.50 3.81
C SER A 23 -13.79 19.72 5.05
N SER A 24 -14.52 19.82 6.15
CA SER A 24 -14.25 18.97 7.31
C SER A 24 -14.44 17.52 6.89
N ARG A 25 -13.36 16.73 6.75
CA ARG A 25 -13.44 15.29 6.47
C ARG A 25 -14.08 14.51 7.63
N GLY A 26 -14.17 15.13 8.80
CA GLY A 26 -14.62 14.55 10.06
C GLY A 26 -16.10 14.13 10.17
N ALA A 27 -16.87 14.05 9.09
CA ALA A 27 -18.28 13.64 9.13
C ALA A 27 -18.70 12.56 8.11
N GLU A 28 -17.79 12.09 7.23
CA GLU A 28 -18.14 11.07 6.22
C GLU A 28 -17.57 9.69 6.55
N HIS A 29 -18.46 8.67 6.61
CA HIS A 29 -18.04 7.29 6.89
C HIS A 29 -17.47 6.57 5.67
N VAL A 30 -17.59 7.13 4.47
CA VAL A 30 -17.09 6.54 3.22
C VAL A 30 -15.96 7.37 2.62
N LEU A 31 -15.09 6.70 1.87
CA LEU A 31 -14.07 7.37 1.07
C LEU A 31 -14.71 7.87 -0.23
N LYS A 32 -14.36 9.11 -0.62
CA LYS A 32 -14.87 9.73 -1.85
C LYS A 32 -13.77 10.42 -2.61
N PHE A 33 -13.92 10.47 -3.93
CA PHE A 33 -13.16 11.41 -4.75
C PHE A 33 -13.43 12.85 -4.30
N GLN A 34 -12.42 13.69 -4.41
CA GLN A 34 -12.52 15.13 -4.22
C GLN A 34 -13.40 15.77 -5.30
N PRO A 35 -13.90 17.01 -5.09
CA PRO A 35 -14.72 17.72 -6.08
C PRO A 35 -14.07 17.89 -7.45
N ASP A 36 -12.73 17.91 -7.52
CA ASP A 36 -11.96 17.94 -8.78
C ASP A 36 -11.86 16.57 -9.47
N GLY A 37 -12.48 15.55 -8.86
CA GLY A 37 -12.49 14.18 -9.34
C GLY A 37 -11.19 13.41 -9.06
N THR A 38 -10.33 13.87 -8.15
CA THR A 38 -9.10 13.18 -7.77
C THR A 38 -9.23 12.45 -6.44
N PHE A 39 -8.38 11.44 -6.24
CA PHE A 39 -8.21 10.76 -4.96
C PHE A 39 -6.72 10.43 -4.79
N GLN A 40 -6.11 10.91 -3.70
CA GLN A 40 -4.69 10.73 -3.41
C GLN A 40 -4.47 9.81 -2.21
N ILE A 41 -3.54 8.88 -2.36
CA ILE A 41 -3.12 7.93 -1.32
C ILE A 41 -1.63 8.13 -1.05
N SER A 42 -1.25 8.30 0.22
CA SER A 42 0.15 8.21 0.66
C SER A 42 0.39 6.82 1.25
N ILE A 43 1.37 6.09 0.73
CA ILE A 43 1.69 4.71 1.10
C ILE A 43 2.98 4.73 1.93
N PHE A 44 2.86 4.46 3.22
CA PHE A 44 3.98 4.30 4.16
C PHE A 44 4.17 2.83 4.50
N GLU A 45 5.42 2.38 4.61
CA GLU A 45 5.74 0.97 4.78
C GLU A 45 7.15 0.77 5.36
N ASP A 46 7.37 -0.40 5.96
CA ASP A 46 8.65 -0.76 6.57
C ASP A 46 9.15 0.32 7.55
N MET A 47 8.30 0.69 8.51
CA MET A 47 8.64 1.71 9.52
C MET A 47 9.49 1.14 10.64
N HIS A 48 9.26 -0.14 10.98
CA HIS A 48 9.99 -0.91 11.99
C HIS A 48 10.13 -0.19 13.34
N TYR A 49 9.04 0.42 13.83
CA TYR A 49 9.04 1.09 15.13
C TYR A 49 9.47 0.15 16.27
N GLY A 50 10.08 0.71 17.31
CA GLY A 50 10.43 -0.02 18.53
C GLY A 50 11.62 -0.97 18.37
N GLU A 51 12.47 -0.76 17.36
CA GLU A 51 13.79 -1.40 17.28
C GLU A 51 14.71 -0.84 18.37
N ALA A 52 15.54 -1.67 19.00
CA ALA A 52 16.54 -1.23 20.01
C ALA A 52 16.01 -0.22 21.08
N PRO A 53 14.88 -0.53 21.76
CA PRO A 53 14.15 0.43 22.58
C PRO A 53 14.90 0.89 23.83
N SER A 54 15.94 0.16 24.25
CA SER A 54 16.81 0.50 25.37
C SER A 54 18.04 1.32 24.97
N SER A 55 18.21 1.66 23.69
CA SER A 55 19.33 2.46 23.19
C SER A 55 18.87 3.55 22.22
N TYR A 56 19.21 3.46 20.93
CA TYR A 56 18.93 4.47 19.90
C TYR A 56 17.48 4.44 19.39
N GLY A 57 16.72 3.39 19.71
CA GLY A 57 15.37 3.14 19.22
C GLY A 57 14.40 4.32 19.36
N PRO A 58 14.24 4.93 20.55
CA PRO A 58 13.32 6.05 20.71
C PRO A 58 13.64 7.26 19.80
N VAL A 59 14.92 7.52 19.54
CA VAL A 59 15.34 8.60 18.62
C VAL A 59 15.05 8.19 17.17
N GLN A 60 15.35 6.95 16.81
CA GLN A 60 15.05 6.37 15.50
C GLN A 60 13.55 6.44 15.19
N ASP A 61 12.70 6.07 16.15
CA ASP A 61 11.25 6.15 16.05
C ASP A 61 10.77 7.60 15.85
N ALA A 62 11.34 8.56 16.58
CA ALA A 62 11.02 9.98 16.43
C ALA A 62 11.39 10.52 15.04
N TYR A 63 12.51 10.07 14.47
CA TYR A 63 12.89 10.38 13.10
C TYR A 63 11.91 9.78 12.09
N THR A 64 11.49 8.52 12.27
CA THR A 64 10.44 7.90 11.45
C THR A 64 9.13 8.70 11.51
N THR A 65 8.70 9.15 12.69
CA THR A 65 7.51 9.99 12.85
C THR A 65 7.65 11.31 12.10
N ARG A 66 8.85 11.91 12.10
CA ARG A 66 9.15 13.13 11.33
C ARG A 66 9.07 12.90 9.81
N VAL A 67 9.49 11.74 9.31
CA VAL A 67 9.31 11.37 7.89
C VAL A 67 7.82 11.37 7.54
N ILE A 68 6.99 10.68 8.32
CA ILE A 68 5.54 10.63 8.09
C ILE A 68 4.94 12.04 8.07
N SER A 69 5.28 12.88 9.07
CA SER A 69 4.80 14.27 9.13
C SER A 69 5.25 15.08 7.91
N SER A 70 6.54 15.09 7.59
CA SER A 70 7.11 15.91 6.51
C SER A 70 6.57 15.53 5.13
N VAL A 71 6.40 14.24 4.87
CA VAL A 71 5.76 13.74 3.65
C VAL A 71 4.32 14.23 3.56
N LEU A 72 3.53 14.10 4.62
CA LEU A 72 2.13 14.54 4.64
C LEU A 72 1.99 16.07 4.53
N ASP A 73 2.95 16.83 5.06
CA ASP A 73 3.00 18.27 4.91
C ASP A 73 3.34 18.70 3.48
N ALA A 74 4.21 17.94 2.79
CA ALA A 74 4.51 18.12 1.37
C ALA A 74 3.41 17.62 0.43
N GLU A 75 2.51 16.76 0.92
CA GLU A 75 1.40 16.15 0.19
C GLU A 75 0.03 16.51 0.82
N PRO A 76 -0.34 17.81 0.88
CA PRO A 76 -1.52 18.27 1.62
C PRO A 76 -2.86 17.79 1.02
N LYS A 77 -2.82 17.14 -0.15
CA LYS A 77 -3.98 16.60 -0.86
C LYS A 77 -4.27 15.13 -0.53
N THR A 78 -3.45 14.47 0.28
CA THR A 78 -3.65 13.07 0.65
C THR A 78 -5.02 12.83 1.26
N ASP A 79 -5.82 11.96 0.64
CA ASP A 79 -7.18 11.59 1.04
C ASP A 79 -7.23 10.38 1.96
N LEU A 80 -6.24 9.49 1.82
CA LEU A 80 -6.09 8.28 2.61
C LEU A 80 -4.60 7.99 2.81
N VAL A 81 -4.22 7.60 4.01
CA VAL A 81 -2.92 6.94 4.24
C VAL A 81 -3.10 5.43 4.18
N VAL A 82 -2.19 4.73 3.50
CA VAL A 82 -2.07 3.28 3.59
C VAL A 82 -0.77 2.94 4.30
N PHE A 83 -0.87 2.21 5.41
CA PHE A 83 0.28 1.59 6.08
C PHE A 83 0.43 0.16 5.56
N ASN A 84 1.43 -0.10 4.72
CA ASN A 84 1.57 -1.35 3.96
C ASN A 84 2.55 -2.34 4.63
N GLY A 85 2.36 -2.59 5.93
CA GLY A 85 3.08 -3.60 6.71
C GLY A 85 4.43 -3.18 7.29
N ASP A 86 4.93 -4.04 8.18
CA ASP A 86 6.14 -3.86 8.99
C ASP A 86 6.12 -2.53 9.76
N LEU A 87 5.03 -2.35 10.51
CA LEU A 87 4.80 -1.18 11.36
C LEU A 87 5.76 -1.19 12.54
N ILE A 88 5.88 -2.34 13.20
CA ILE A 88 6.69 -2.52 14.41
C ILE A 88 7.73 -3.61 14.16
N SER A 89 8.99 -3.36 14.55
CA SER A 89 10.11 -4.28 14.39
C SER A 89 9.90 -5.61 15.13
N ARG A 90 10.47 -6.71 14.61
CA ARG A 90 10.26 -8.07 15.14
C ARG A 90 10.82 -8.33 16.55
N GLU A 91 11.87 -7.62 16.96
CA GLU A 91 12.75 -8.10 18.03
C GLU A 91 12.50 -7.51 19.43
N SER A 92 11.78 -6.39 19.58
CA SER A 92 11.88 -5.63 20.83
C SER A 92 10.60 -5.03 21.44
N THR A 93 9.42 -5.62 21.22
CA THR A 93 8.21 -5.13 21.93
C THR A 93 7.55 -6.21 22.77
N PHE A 94 7.46 -5.96 24.07
CA PHE A 94 6.58 -6.69 24.98
C PHE A 94 5.16 -6.13 24.88
N ARG A 95 4.17 -6.96 25.23
CA ARG A 95 2.73 -6.68 25.15
C ARG A 95 2.33 -5.31 25.73
N ASP A 96 2.98 -4.90 26.82
CA ASP A 96 2.63 -3.69 27.56
C ASP A 96 3.08 -2.38 26.87
N ASN A 97 3.93 -2.45 25.83
CA ASN A 97 4.47 -1.25 25.15
C ASN A 97 4.19 -1.21 23.63
N SER A 98 3.66 -2.27 23.02
CA SER A 98 3.44 -2.26 21.56
C SER A 98 2.38 -1.25 21.10
N THR A 99 1.45 -0.87 21.99
CA THR A 99 0.41 0.12 21.69
C THR A 99 0.95 1.54 21.56
N HIS A 100 1.95 1.91 22.35
CA HIS A 100 2.60 3.22 22.29
C HIS A 100 3.23 3.51 20.91
N TYR A 101 3.82 2.51 20.25
CA TYR A 101 4.39 2.71 18.92
C TYR A 101 3.34 3.02 17.86
N LEU A 102 2.14 2.42 17.98
CA LEU A 102 1.01 2.77 17.11
C LEU A 102 0.50 4.18 17.40
N ASP A 103 0.45 4.59 18.68
CA ASP A 103 0.10 5.97 19.07
C ASP A 103 1.07 6.96 18.41
N GLN A 104 2.38 6.72 18.54
CA GLN A 104 3.42 7.55 17.95
C GLN A 104 3.35 7.58 16.41
N MET A 105 3.20 6.42 15.77
CA MET A 105 3.09 6.31 14.31
C MET A 105 1.88 7.06 13.75
N LEU A 106 0.74 7.01 14.45
CA LEU A 106 -0.52 7.60 13.99
C LEU A 106 -0.68 9.06 14.38
N GLN A 107 0.12 9.56 15.33
CA GLN A 107 0.08 10.94 15.81
C GLN A 107 0.08 11.98 14.68
N PRO A 108 0.95 11.87 13.64
CA PRO A 108 0.99 12.83 12.53
C PRO A 108 -0.28 12.89 11.69
N LEU A 109 -1.16 11.87 11.76
CA LEU A 109 -2.44 11.83 11.04
C LEU A 109 -3.57 12.38 11.92
N VAL A 110 -3.64 11.94 13.18
CA VAL A 110 -4.77 12.26 14.09
C VAL A 110 -4.69 13.67 14.67
N SER A 111 -3.49 14.24 14.78
CA SER A 111 -3.27 15.55 15.42
C SER A 111 -3.33 16.73 14.43
N ARG A 112 -3.60 16.46 13.16
CA ARG A 112 -3.75 17.52 12.13
C ARG A 112 -5.05 18.27 12.33
N SER A 113 -5.11 19.52 11.86
CA SER A 113 -6.35 20.31 11.85
C SER A 113 -7.45 19.65 11.01
N ASP A 114 -7.08 18.91 9.97
CA ASP A 114 -7.96 18.01 9.20
C ASP A 114 -7.36 16.59 9.26
N PRO A 115 -7.79 15.75 10.22
CA PRO A 115 -7.23 14.41 10.38
C PRO A 115 -7.41 13.55 9.13
N ILE A 116 -6.39 12.77 8.81
CA ILE A 116 -6.37 11.94 7.59
C ILE A 116 -6.77 10.50 7.97
N PRO A 117 -7.77 9.89 7.32
CA PRO A 117 -8.08 8.49 7.55
C PRO A 117 -6.94 7.59 7.04
N TRP A 118 -6.82 6.39 7.62
CA TRP A 118 -5.82 5.41 7.21
C TRP A 118 -6.40 4.01 7.04
N ALA A 119 -5.70 3.17 6.29
CA ALA A 119 -5.94 1.74 6.18
C ALA A 119 -4.61 0.99 6.39
N THR A 120 -4.66 -0.15 7.07
CA THR A 120 -3.46 -0.88 7.49
C THR A 120 -3.42 -2.30 6.93
N LEU A 121 -2.24 -2.73 6.49
CA LEU A 121 -1.82 -4.12 6.33
C LEU A 121 -0.74 -4.43 7.35
N TYR A 122 -0.72 -5.65 7.87
CA TYR A 122 0.37 -6.14 8.72
C TYR A 122 1.38 -6.93 7.88
N GLY A 123 2.66 -6.74 8.19
CA GLY A 123 3.80 -7.39 7.58
C GLY A 123 4.37 -8.53 8.41
N ASN A 124 5.54 -9.04 8.02
CA ASN A 124 6.17 -10.19 8.67
C ASN A 124 6.93 -9.85 9.97
N HIS A 125 7.12 -8.57 10.27
CA HIS A 125 7.71 -8.09 11.53
C HIS A 125 6.65 -7.77 12.59
N ASP A 126 5.40 -7.54 12.17
CA ASP A 126 4.31 -7.17 13.07
C ASP A 126 3.89 -8.31 14.04
N PRO A 127 3.60 -9.54 13.60
CA PRO A 127 3.22 -10.63 14.48
C PRO A 127 4.44 -11.28 15.14
N GLY A 128 4.34 -11.54 16.44
CA GLY A 128 5.42 -12.18 17.20
C GLY A 128 4.90 -12.96 18.40
N TYR A 129 5.80 -13.71 19.05
CA TYR A 129 5.45 -14.47 20.27
C TYR A 129 4.77 -13.59 21.34
N ASN A 130 5.24 -12.35 21.48
CA ASN A 130 4.74 -11.36 22.45
C ASN A 130 3.79 -10.32 21.86
N ARG A 131 3.42 -10.41 20.57
CA ARG A 131 2.60 -9.39 19.90
C ARG A 131 1.45 -10.01 19.12
N SER A 132 0.23 -9.65 19.52
CA SER A 132 -0.99 -10.06 18.85
C SER A 132 -1.42 -9.02 17.82
N LEU A 133 -1.66 -9.44 16.57
CA LEU A 133 -2.24 -8.56 15.55
C LEU A 133 -3.65 -8.06 15.93
N HIS A 134 -4.39 -8.82 16.74
CA HIS A 134 -5.69 -8.36 17.25
C HIS A 134 -5.53 -7.16 18.19
N GLU A 135 -4.54 -7.21 19.08
CA GLU A 135 -4.27 -6.11 20.02
C GLU A 135 -3.79 -4.87 19.27
N MET A 136 -2.98 -5.05 18.21
CA MET A 136 -2.60 -3.96 17.30
C MET A 136 -3.82 -3.33 16.61
N LEU A 137 -4.70 -4.16 16.02
CA LEU A 137 -5.92 -3.67 15.36
C LEU A 137 -6.88 -2.98 16.33
N ASP A 138 -7.02 -3.52 17.55
CA ASP A 138 -7.87 -2.92 18.58
C ASP A 138 -7.29 -1.56 19.02
N GLN A 139 -5.96 -1.42 19.14
CA GLN A 139 -5.32 -0.14 19.42
C GLN A 139 -5.53 0.88 18.29
N GLU A 140 -5.33 0.49 17.03
CA GLU A 140 -5.61 1.37 15.88
C GLU A 140 -7.04 1.90 15.90
N ARG A 141 -8.00 1.05 16.27
CA ARG A 141 -9.42 1.43 16.37
C ARG A 141 -9.69 2.38 17.54
N MET A 142 -8.97 2.25 18.66
CA MET A 142 -9.07 3.19 19.77
C MET A 142 -8.60 4.60 19.37
N LEU A 143 -7.56 4.69 18.54
CA LEU A 143 -7.00 5.95 18.05
C LEU A 143 -7.82 6.60 16.92
N ALA A 144 -8.83 5.92 16.39
CA ALA A 144 -9.61 6.38 15.24
C ALA A 144 -10.59 7.54 15.55
N GLY A 145 -10.48 8.14 16.73
CA GLY A 145 -11.22 9.32 17.17
C GLY A 145 -12.66 9.04 17.63
N PRO A 146 -13.43 10.08 18.01
CA PRO A 146 -14.74 9.97 18.69
C PRO A 146 -15.85 9.20 17.96
N GLN A 147 -15.62 8.78 16.71
CA GLN A 147 -16.55 7.99 15.90
C GLN A 147 -15.87 6.77 15.24
N GLY A 148 -14.59 6.52 15.53
CA GLY A 148 -13.83 5.41 14.94
C GLY A 148 -13.64 5.50 13.42
N LEU A 149 -13.78 6.69 12.83
CA LEU A 149 -13.86 6.86 11.36
C LEU A 149 -12.51 7.07 10.68
N LEU A 150 -11.45 7.33 11.45
CA LEU A 150 -10.14 7.51 10.85
C LEU A 150 -9.50 6.18 10.45
N SER A 151 -9.62 5.14 11.28
CA SER A 151 -9.21 3.79 10.87
C SER A 151 -10.24 3.18 9.92
N ARG A 152 -9.80 2.86 8.71
CA ARG A 152 -10.55 2.11 7.69
C ARG A 152 -10.13 0.63 7.67
N THR A 153 -9.29 0.19 8.60
CA THR A 153 -8.80 -1.19 8.67
C THR A 153 -9.92 -2.15 9.07
N LEU A 154 -10.23 -3.10 8.18
CA LEU A 154 -11.23 -4.14 8.40
C LEU A 154 -10.56 -5.52 8.52
N ARG A 155 -11.35 -6.54 8.87
CA ARG A 155 -10.90 -7.94 8.93
C ARG A 155 -11.94 -8.86 8.31
N SER A 156 -11.50 -9.67 7.35
CA SER A 156 -12.26 -10.69 6.61
C SER A 156 -11.29 -11.80 6.16
N PRO A 157 -11.73 -13.00 5.74
CA PRO A 157 -13.10 -13.54 5.75
C PRO A 157 -13.70 -13.74 7.16
N PRO A 158 -15.00 -14.10 7.28
CA PRO A 158 -15.69 -14.40 8.55
C PRO A 158 -15.05 -15.48 9.44
N GLY A 159 -14.00 -16.16 8.95
CA GLY A 159 -13.16 -17.04 9.77
C GLY A 159 -12.25 -16.28 10.74
N SER A 160 -11.88 -15.04 10.46
CA SER A 160 -10.93 -14.22 11.25
C SER A 160 -11.46 -13.77 12.61
N SER A 161 -12.72 -14.09 12.95
CA SER A 161 -13.40 -13.63 14.17
C SER A 161 -13.40 -14.62 15.34
N SER A 162 -12.66 -15.74 15.28
CA SER A 162 -12.48 -16.72 16.39
C SER A 162 -11.04 -17.28 16.42
N PRO A 163 -10.55 -17.81 17.57
CA PRO A 163 -9.23 -17.55 18.19
C PRO A 163 -8.01 -17.85 17.29
N ALA A 164 -6.85 -17.30 17.66
CA ALA A 164 -5.48 -17.41 17.10
C ALA A 164 -5.28 -18.24 15.81
N GLY A 165 -5.76 -19.48 15.76
CA GLY A 165 -5.73 -20.37 14.60
C GLY A 165 -6.32 -19.82 13.30
N SER A 166 -7.29 -18.88 13.30
CA SER A 166 -7.71 -18.27 12.02
C SER A 166 -6.67 -17.29 11.48
N VAL A 167 -6.12 -16.40 12.33
CA VAL A 167 -5.08 -15.46 11.92
C VAL A 167 -3.81 -16.17 11.49
N SER A 168 -3.46 -17.29 12.13
CA SER A 168 -2.40 -18.20 11.67
C SER A 168 -2.62 -18.65 10.22
N ARG A 169 -3.84 -19.08 9.88
CA ARG A 169 -4.17 -19.66 8.58
C ARG A 169 -4.34 -18.62 7.47
N VAL A 170 -4.99 -17.49 7.73
CA VAL A 170 -5.40 -16.56 6.67
C VAL A 170 -4.88 -15.14 6.84
N GLY A 171 -4.23 -14.82 7.97
CA GLY A 171 -3.92 -13.43 8.30
C GLY A 171 -5.09 -12.69 8.95
N LEU A 172 -4.87 -11.45 9.37
CA LEU A 172 -5.87 -10.59 9.99
C LEU A 172 -6.38 -9.50 9.03
N SER A 173 -5.50 -8.90 8.24
CA SER A 173 -5.78 -7.68 7.47
C SER A 173 -6.18 -7.96 6.01
N ASN A 174 -7.07 -8.92 5.75
CA ASN A 174 -7.67 -9.08 4.41
C ASN A 174 -9.03 -8.38 4.35
N TYR A 175 -9.19 -7.42 3.43
CA TYR A 175 -10.42 -6.66 3.26
C TYR A 175 -10.40 -5.84 1.97
N TRP A 176 -11.48 -5.12 1.69
CA TRP A 176 -11.52 -4.17 0.60
C TRP A 176 -12.29 -2.91 0.99
N LEU A 177 -11.93 -1.79 0.37
CA LEU A 177 -12.52 -0.48 0.61
C LEU A 177 -13.09 0.11 -0.70
N PRO A 178 -14.36 0.52 -0.72
CA PRO A 178 -14.92 1.27 -1.83
C PRO A 178 -14.58 2.77 -1.73
N VAL A 179 -14.31 3.39 -2.89
CA VAL A 179 -14.26 4.84 -3.04
C VAL A 179 -15.37 5.27 -3.99
N TYR A 180 -16.18 6.24 -3.55
CA TYR A 180 -17.35 6.71 -4.26
C TYR A 180 -17.12 8.06 -4.94
N SER A 181 -17.99 8.42 -5.88
CA SER A 181 -18.06 9.79 -6.38
C SER A 181 -18.31 10.78 -5.24
N GLU A 182 -17.76 11.98 -5.40
CA GLU A 182 -18.08 13.20 -4.65
C GLU A 182 -19.60 13.45 -4.56
N LYS A 183 -20.38 13.00 -5.55
CA LYS A 183 -21.85 13.14 -5.61
C LYS A 183 -22.61 12.09 -4.80
N CYS A 184 -21.93 11.12 -4.20
CA CYS A 184 -22.59 10.15 -3.33
C CYS A 184 -23.12 10.86 -2.07
N ALA A 185 -24.43 11.09 -2.01
CA ALA A 185 -25.07 11.77 -0.89
C ALA A 185 -25.14 10.90 0.39
N SER A 186 -24.94 9.59 0.26
CA SER A 186 -25.03 8.65 1.37
C SER A 186 -23.75 8.63 2.21
N ARG A 187 -23.90 8.84 3.53
CA ARG A 187 -22.77 8.73 4.46
C ARG A 187 -22.23 7.30 4.57
N SER A 188 -23.07 6.29 4.36
CA SER A 188 -22.68 4.87 4.39
C SER A 188 -22.40 4.28 3.01
N GLY A 189 -22.52 5.07 1.93
CA GLY A 189 -22.44 4.58 0.55
C GLY A 189 -23.68 3.82 0.08
N CYS A 190 -24.69 3.60 0.95
CA CYS A 190 -25.96 2.97 0.58
C CYS A 190 -26.63 3.74 -0.57
N GLY A 191 -26.96 3.04 -1.65
CA GLY A 191 -27.58 3.64 -2.84
C GLY A 191 -26.58 4.22 -3.87
N CYS A 192 -25.28 4.23 -3.56
CA CYS A 192 -24.23 4.64 -4.49
C CYS A 192 -23.51 3.44 -5.10
N THR A 193 -22.89 3.65 -6.26
CA THR A 193 -21.95 2.71 -6.89
C THR A 193 -20.52 3.20 -6.65
N PRO A 194 -19.61 2.37 -6.12
CA PRO A 194 -18.20 2.71 -6.03
C PRO A 194 -17.59 2.92 -7.43
N GLU A 195 -16.66 3.86 -7.52
CA GLU A 195 -15.91 4.11 -8.76
C GLU A 195 -14.47 3.56 -8.70
N LEU A 196 -14.04 3.14 -7.51
CA LEU A 196 -12.77 2.44 -7.29
C LEU A 196 -12.94 1.44 -6.13
N ILE A 197 -12.27 0.30 -6.23
CA ILE A 197 -12.10 -0.66 -5.13
C ILE A 197 -10.62 -0.79 -4.78
N MET A 198 -10.30 -0.75 -3.49
CA MET A 198 -8.96 -1.03 -2.97
C MET A 198 -8.98 -2.37 -2.26
N TRP A 199 -8.17 -3.32 -2.68
CA TRP A 199 -8.03 -4.64 -2.07
C TRP A 199 -6.79 -4.70 -1.17
N PHE A 200 -6.91 -5.34 -0.01
CA PHE A 200 -5.84 -5.51 0.96
C PHE A 200 -5.67 -7.00 1.25
N PHE A 201 -4.44 -7.51 1.11
CA PHE A 201 -4.10 -8.91 1.31
C PHE A 201 -2.99 -9.10 2.34
N ASP A 202 -3.27 -9.89 3.37
CA ASP A 202 -2.31 -10.29 4.40
C ASP A 202 -1.46 -11.46 3.88
N SER A 203 -0.20 -11.18 3.57
CA SER A 203 0.79 -12.18 3.14
C SER A 203 1.35 -13.02 4.29
N ARG A 204 0.84 -12.83 5.51
CA ARG A 204 1.21 -13.55 6.74
C ARG A 204 2.69 -13.44 7.06
N SER A 205 3.39 -14.56 7.27
CA SER A 205 4.75 -14.60 7.83
C SER A 205 4.85 -14.06 9.26
N GLY A 206 6.08 -14.01 9.80
CA GLY A 206 6.31 -13.72 11.21
C GLY A 206 6.23 -14.95 12.10
N PHE A 207 5.92 -14.73 13.37
CA PHE A 207 5.79 -15.81 14.34
C PHE A 207 4.38 -15.90 14.91
N GLU A 208 3.99 -17.11 15.28
CA GLU A 208 2.76 -17.39 15.98
C GLU A 208 2.75 -16.75 17.38
N PHE A 209 1.64 -16.11 17.71
CA PHE A 209 1.43 -15.52 19.03
C PHE A 209 1.37 -16.61 20.10
N GLN A 210 2.20 -16.48 21.14
CA GLN A 210 2.28 -17.39 22.29
C GLN A 210 2.49 -18.89 21.96
N LYS A 211 3.03 -19.23 20.78
CA LYS A 211 3.39 -20.62 20.43
C LYS A 211 4.89 -20.81 20.33
N LEU A 212 5.38 -21.85 21.00
CA LEU A 212 6.75 -22.35 20.88
C LEU A 212 6.73 -23.75 20.27
N GLY A 213 7.82 -24.11 19.59
CA GLY A 213 8.06 -25.46 19.08
C GLY A 213 8.25 -26.48 20.22
N ASN A 214 8.13 -27.77 19.88
CA ASN A 214 8.27 -28.87 20.85
C ASN A 214 9.71 -28.94 21.42
N GLY A 215 9.84 -29.03 22.74
CA GLY A 215 11.14 -29.21 23.45
C GLY A 215 11.82 -27.92 23.93
N ALA A 216 11.11 -26.78 23.91
CA ALA A 216 11.69 -25.46 24.13
C ALA A 216 11.53 -24.90 25.56
N SER A 217 12.61 -24.33 26.12
CA SER A 217 12.53 -23.29 27.17
C SER A 217 12.36 -21.90 26.52
N ASN A 218 11.85 -20.93 27.29
CA ASN A 218 11.54 -19.54 26.92
C ASN A 218 12.75 -18.74 26.37
N THR A 219 13.24 -19.13 25.20
CA THR A 219 14.34 -18.49 24.47
C THR A 219 13.89 -18.18 23.05
N THR A 220 14.46 -17.12 22.46
CA THR A 220 14.10 -16.56 21.15
C THR A 220 14.21 -17.53 19.97
N THR A 221 14.84 -18.69 20.16
CA THR A 221 15.17 -19.66 19.10
C THR A 221 14.09 -20.71 18.82
N ASN A 222 12.99 -20.74 19.58
CA ASN A 222 11.98 -21.79 19.48
C ASN A 222 10.57 -21.28 19.12
N ARG A 223 10.45 -20.11 18.47
CA ARG A 223 9.16 -19.58 18.03
C ARG A 223 8.64 -20.37 16.82
N VAL A 224 7.33 -20.52 16.69
CA VAL A 224 6.70 -21.17 15.53
C VAL A 224 6.52 -20.14 14.42
N ASP A 225 7.08 -20.39 13.23
CA ASP A 225 6.91 -19.52 12.07
C ASP A 225 5.48 -19.59 11.51
N ARG A 226 5.05 -18.48 10.91
CA ARG A 226 3.87 -18.41 10.06
C ARG A 226 4.26 -18.60 8.60
N GLU A 227 3.38 -19.21 7.82
CA GLU A 227 3.52 -19.34 6.38
C GLU A 227 3.56 -17.95 5.69
N PRO A 228 4.57 -17.64 4.84
CA PRO A 228 4.75 -16.33 4.22
C PRO A 228 4.12 -16.21 2.82
N TRP A 229 2.81 -16.39 2.70
CA TRP A 229 2.07 -16.12 1.47
C TRP A 229 0.59 -15.81 1.74
N VAL A 230 -0.08 -15.16 0.79
CA VAL A 230 -1.55 -15.02 0.82
C VAL A 230 -2.18 -16.40 0.67
N SER A 231 -2.97 -16.84 1.65
CA SER A 231 -3.47 -18.22 1.68
C SER A 231 -4.52 -18.49 0.60
N GLU A 232 -4.66 -19.75 0.19
CA GLU A 232 -5.72 -20.14 -0.76
C GLU A 232 -7.14 -19.86 -0.23
N GLU A 233 -7.33 -19.88 1.10
CA GLU A 233 -8.61 -19.48 1.70
C GLU A 233 -8.91 -18.00 1.45
N VAL A 234 -7.90 -17.13 1.49
CA VAL A 234 -8.04 -15.71 1.11
C VAL A 234 -8.31 -15.58 -0.39
N VAL A 235 -7.70 -16.41 -1.24
CA VAL A 235 -7.98 -16.42 -2.68
C VAL A 235 -9.45 -16.77 -2.96
N ARG A 236 -9.99 -17.81 -2.32
CA ARG A 236 -11.42 -18.16 -2.44
C ARG A 236 -12.34 -17.07 -1.89
N TRP A 237 -11.97 -16.42 -0.79
CA TRP A 237 -12.68 -15.27 -0.27
C TRP A 237 -12.68 -14.11 -1.29
N PHE A 238 -11.53 -13.80 -1.88
CA PHE A 238 -11.39 -12.76 -2.87
C PHE A 238 -12.26 -13.03 -4.11
N GLU A 239 -12.27 -14.26 -4.62
CA GLU A 239 -13.17 -14.67 -5.70
C GLU A 239 -14.66 -14.47 -5.35
N SER A 240 -15.05 -14.85 -4.13
CA SER A 240 -16.40 -14.64 -3.62
C SER A 240 -16.77 -13.16 -3.52
N GLU A 241 -15.88 -12.31 -3.00
CA GLU A 241 -16.09 -10.87 -2.85
C GLU A 241 -16.15 -10.18 -4.21
N LYS A 242 -15.28 -10.54 -5.17
CA LYS A 242 -15.39 -10.05 -6.56
C LYS A 242 -16.76 -10.37 -7.15
N ALA A 243 -17.24 -11.60 -6.96
CA ALA A 243 -18.56 -11.99 -7.43
C ALA A 243 -19.68 -11.24 -6.69
N HIS A 244 -19.52 -10.96 -5.39
CA HIS A 244 -20.46 -10.13 -4.62
C HIS A 244 -20.52 -8.69 -5.17
N VAL A 245 -19.37 -8.06 -5.36
CA VAL A 245 -19.24 -6.72 -5.98
C VAL A 245 -19.94 -6.69 -7.34
N ALA A 246 -19.65 -7.65 -8.21
CA ALA A 246 -20.23 -7.72 -9.55
C ALA A 246 -21.76 -7.90 -9.54
N ARG A 247 -22.30 -8.67 -8.58
CA ARG A 247 -23.76 -8.81 -8.39
C ARG A 247 -24.39 -7.55 -7.81
N ARG A 248 -23.70 -6.89 -6.88
CA ARG A 248 -24.23 -5.71 -6.18
C ARG A 248 -24.26 -4.47 -7.05
N TRP A 249 -23.29 -4.34 -7.96
CA TRP A 249 -23.16 -3.23 -8.90
C TRP A 249 -22.88 -3.78 -10.32
N PRO A 250 -23.92 -4.33 -10.98
CA PRO A 250 -23.74 -4.86 -12.33
C PRO A 250 -23.39 -3.73 -13.31
N ALA A 251 -22.47 -4.00 -14.23
CA ALA A 251 -22.17 -3.08 -15.31
C ALA A 251 -23.47 -2.79 -16.10
N PRO A 252 -23.77 -1.53 -16.45
CA PRO A 252 -24.95 -1.22 -17.23
C PRO A 252 -24.85 -1.95 -18.58
N SER A 253 -25.90 -2.68 -18.93
CA SER A 253 -26.04 -3.21 -20.27
C SER A 253 -26.05 -2.02 -21.25
N ARG A 254 -25.34 -2.17 -22.38
CA ARG A 254 -25.10 -1.17 -23.45
C ARG A 254 -26.35 -0.48 -24.04
N LYS A 255 -27.56 -0.70 -23.49
CA LYS A 255 -28.87 -0.32 -24.04
C LYS A 255 -29.62 0.80 -23.30
N ILE A 256 -29.12 1.40 -22.23
CA ILE A 256 -29.83 2.50 -21.55
C ILE A 256 -29.07 3.81 -21.72
N ALA A 257 -29.35 4.52 -22.83
CA ALA A 257 -28.78 5.82 -23.16
C ALA A 257 -29.56 7.02 -22.57
N ASN A 258 -30.43 6.80 -21.58
CA ASN A 258 -31.19 7.86 -20.91
C ASN A 258 -31.25 7.62 -19.40
N ALA A 259 -30.16 7.92 -18.70
CA ALA A 259 -30.19 8.15 -17.25
C ALA A 259 -29.18 9.25 -16.91
N THR A 260 -29.69 10.45 -16.67
CA THR A 260 -28.96 11.65 -16.24
C THR A 260 -28.47 11.59 -14.79
N THR A 261 -28.40 10.40 -14.20
CA THR A 261 -27.92 10.16 -12.84
C THR A 261 -27.15 8.85 -12.82
N ASN A 262 -25.99 8.88 -12.16
CA ASN A 262 -24.99 7.81 -12.04
C ASN A 262 -23.97 7.80 -13.17
N ALA A 263 -22.73 8.18 -12.83
CA ALA A 263 -21.55 7.87 -13.61
C ALA A 263 -21.38 6.35 -13.65
N ALA A 264 -22.15 5.74 -14.54
CA ALA A 264 -21.98 4.37 -14.96
C ALA A 264 -20.59 4.24 -15.60
N VAL A 265 -19.73 3.39 -15.04
CA VAL A 265 -18.58 2.85 -15.76
C VAL A 265 -19.16 2.21 -17.03
N ALA A 266 -18.91 2.82 -18.19
CA ALA A 266 -19.49 2.38 -19.45
C ALA A 266 -18.96 0.96 -19.80
N GLY A 267 -19.70 -0.08 -19.44
CA GLY A 267 -19.49 -1.45 -19.94
C GLY A 267 -18.32 -2.25 -19.34
N GLY A 268 -17.82 -1.96 -18.13
CA GLY A 268 -16.70 -2.69 -17.52
C GLY A 268 -16.81 -2.91 -16.01
N ALA A 269 -15.94 -3.80 -15.47
CA ALA A 269 -15.78 -3.99 -14.02
C ALA A 269 -15.32 -2.71 -13.33
N ILE A 270 -15.67 -2.52 -12.05
CA ILE A 270 -15.22 -1.36 -11.26
C ILE A 270 -13.68 -1.40 -11.20
N PRO A 271 -12.97 -0.33 -11.59
CA PRO A 271 -11.52 -0.26 -11.48
C PRO A 271 -11.05 -0.56 -10.07
N SER A 272 -9.92 -1.25 -9.94
CA SER A 272 -9.37 -1.57 -8.63
C SER A 272 -7.85 -1.49 -8.57
N ILE A 273 -7.34 -1.36 -7.34
CA ILE A 273 -5.93 -1.47 -6.99
C ILE A 273 -5.80 -2.43 -5.81
N ALA A 274 -4.61 -2.98 -5.58
CA ALA A 274 -4.37 -3.88 -4.47
C ALA A 274 -3.09 -3.54 -3.70
N PHE A 275 -3.07 -3.95 -2.43
CA PHE A 275 -1.93 -3.82 -1.52
C PHE A 275 -1.62 -5.19 -0.91
N VAL A 276 -0.33 -5.52 -0.81
CA VAL A 276 0.18 -6.73 -0.16
C VAL A 276 1.59 -6.45 0.35
N HIS A 277 1.90 -6.79 1.60
CA HIS A 277 3.19 -6.41 2.19
C HIS A 277 4.38 -7.16 1.54
N ILE A 278 4.38 -8.49 1.56
CA ILE A 278 5.47 -9.29 0.96
C ILE A 278 5.25 -9.42 -0.55
N PRO A 279 6.24 -9.08 -1.40
CA PRO A 279 6.12 -9.23 -2.85
C PRO A 279 5.87 -10.68 -3.24
N PHE A 280 4.88 -10.97 -4.09
CA PHE A 280 4.75 -12.28 -4.70
C PHE A 280 5.84 -12.51 -5.76
N HIS A 281 6.07 -13.76 -6.15
CA HIS A 281 7.25 -14.14 -6.93
C HIS A 281 7.39 -13.42 -8.30
N ALA A 282 6.32 -12.85 -8.87
CA ALA A 282 6.44 -12.08 -10.11
C ALA A 282 7.37 -10.87 -9.97
N PHE A 283 7.44 -10.23 -8.79
CA PHE A 283 8.39 -9.14 -8.53
C PHE A 283 9.84 -9.62 -8.67
N ALA A 284 10.15 -10.78 -8.07
CA ALA A 284 11.46 -11.42 -8.18
C ALA A 284 11.78 -11.82 -9.64
N ALA A 285 10.82 -12.43 -10.33
CA ALA A 285 10.97 -12.85 -11.72
C ALA A 285 11.22 -11.69 -12.69
N ILE A 286 10.52 -10.56 -12.51
CA ILE A 286 10.71 -9.35 -13.33
C ILE A 286 12.05 -8.69 -13.03
N SER A 287 12.40 -8.54 -11.75
CA SER A 287 13.65 -7.89 -11.36
C SER A 287 14.91 -8.64 -11.79
N ASN A 288 14.77 -9.94 -12.06
CA ASN A 288 15.87 -10.87 -12.25
C ASN A 288 16.82 -10.96 -11.03
N THR A 289 16.32 -10.65 -9.84
CA THR A 289 17.06 -10.75 -8.58
C THR A 289 16.27 -11.60 -7.60
N THR A 290 16.90 -12.66 -7.07
CA THR A 290 16.38 -13.44 -5.94
C THR A 290 17.50 -13.63 -4.95
N ALA A 291 17.20 -13.62 -3.64
CA ALA A 291 18.20 -13.81 -2.60
C ALA A 291 18.90 -15.20 -2.64
N LEU A 292 18.36 -16.18 -3.39
CA LEU A 292 18.95 -17.53 -3.56
C LEU A 292 19.42 -17.83 -4.99
N GLY A 293 19.40 -16.88 -5.92
CA GLY A 293 19.95 -17.06 -7.28
C GLY A 293 19.38 -18.24 -8.08
N GLY A 294 18.15 -18.69 -7.81
CA GLY A 294 17.72 -20.06 -8.14
C GLY A 294 16.32 -20.20 -8.76
N GLY A 295 15.79 -19.19 -9.45
CA GLY A 295 14.60 -19.43 -10.28
C GLY A 295 14.94 -20.44 -11.38
N SER A 296 14.20 -21.55 -11.48
CA SER A 296 14.41 -22.61 -12.48
C SER A 296 14.09 -22.20 -13.93
N GLY A 297 14.15 -20.92 -14.25
CA GLY A 297 13.78 -20.34 -15.54
C GLY A 297 14.85 -19.40 -16.05
N SER A 298 14.74 -19.01 -17.33
CA SER A 298 15.64 -18.00 -17.89
C SER A 298 15.51 -16.69 -17.11
N PRO A 299 16.60 -15.93 -16.89
CA PRO A 299 16.53 -14.63 -16.25
C PRO A 299 15.52 -13.72 -16.96
N GLY A 300 14.70 -12.99 -16.20
CA GLY A 300 13.88 -11.90 -16.76
C GLY A 300 14.75 -10.78 -17.31
N PRO A 301 14.18 -9.80 -18.06
CA PRO A 301 14.96 -8.72 -18.65
C PRO A 301 15.62 -7.79 -17.61
N GLY A 302 15.16 -7.83 -16.36
CA GLY A 302 15.61 -6.95 -15.29
C GLY A 302 14.86 -5.62 -15.27
N ILE A 303 15.32 -4.70 -14.43
CA ILE A 303 14.74 -3.35 -14.27
C ILE A 303 15.59 -2.36 -15.04
N ASP A 304 15.00 -1.69 -16.04
CA ASP A 304 15.63 -0.56 -16.71
C ASP A 304 15.32 0.73 -15.93
N PRO A 305 16.32 1.41 -15.32
CA PRO A 305 16.09 2.58 -14.49
C PRO A 305 15.49 3.78 -15.24
N ARG A 306 15.50 3.81 -16.58
CA ARG A 306 14.84 4.85 -17.38
C ARG A 306 13.41 4.48 -17.76
N ARG A 307 13.04 3.21 -17.76
CA ARG A 307 11.66 2.74 -18.01
C ARG A 307 10.88 2.51 -16.72
N ASN A 308 11.61 2.18 -15.66
CA ASN A 308 11.13 1.73 -14.35
C ASN A 308 11.88 2.50 -13.25
N PRO A 309 11.76 3.84 -13.18
CA PRO A 309 12.53 4.63 -12.23
C PRO A 309 12.20 4.25 -10.78
N GLY A 310 13.25 4.00 -10.00
CA GLY A 310 13.18 3.51 -8.63
C GLY A 310 14.50 2.84 -8.24
N ILE A 311 14.73 2.64 -6.95
CA ILE A 311 15.91 1.94 -6.44
C ILE A 311 15.72 0.43 -6.68
N ASN A 312 16.78 -0.31 -7.00
CA ASN A 312 16.78 -1.78 -7.13
C ASN A 312 18.10 -2.36 -6.58
N GLU A 313 18.40 -2.08 -5.32
CA GLU A 313 19.70 -2.35 -4.68
C GLU A 313 19.69 -3.53 -3.69
N MET A 314 18.59 -4.28 -3.62
CA MET A 314 18.48 -5.45 -2.74
C MET A 314 17.87 -6.64 -3.49
N PRO A 315 18.41 -7.87 -3.33
CA PRO A 315 17.76 -9.06 -3.83
C PRO A 315 16.35 -9.23 -3.26
N ILE A 316 15.40 -9.61 -4.11
CA ILE A 316 14.02 -9.80 -3.66
C ILE A 316 13.87 -11.11 -2.89
N THR A 317 13.30 -11.03 -1.70
CA THR A 317 12.77 -12.15 -0.90
C THR A 317 11.26 -12.20 -1.06
N PRO A 318 10.73 -12.91 -2.08
CA PRO A 318 9.31 -12.96 -2.32
C PRO A 318 8.55 -13.86 -1.33
N GLN A 319 7.23 -13.85 -1.41
CA GLN A 319 6.37 -14.85 -0.79
C GLN A 319 6.90 -16.26 -1.12
N THR A 320 6.73 -17.17 -0.15
CA THR A 320 7.20 -18.58 -0.22
C THR A 320 8.73 -18.77 -0.27
N TYR A 321 9.53 -17.71 -0.14
CA TYR A 321 10.99 -17.84 -0.08
C TYR A 321 11.43 -18.81 1.03
N GLY A 322 12.22 -19.83 0.66
CA GLY A 322 12.67 -20.86 1.58
C GLY A 322 11.64 -21.94 1.90
N TRP A 323 10.49 -21.97 1.21
CA TRP A 323 9.47 -23.00 1.33
C TRP A 323 9.44 -23.87 0.07
N CYS A 324 9.35 -25.18 0.27
CA CYS A 324 9.28 -26.17 -0.79
C CYS A 324 7.82 -26.46 -1.16
N ALA A 325 7.57 -27.05 -2.33
CA ALA A 325 6.22 -27.33 -2.82
C ALA A 325 5.42 -28.31 -1.93
N ASP A 326 6.12 -29.14 -1.13
CA ASP A 326 5.50 -30.05 -0.16
C ASP A 326 5.17 -29.38 1.19
N GLY A 327 5.43 -28.07 1.32
CA GLY A 327 5.20 -27.30 2.55
C GLY A 327 6.33 -27.40 3.57
N SER A 328 7.42 -28.12 3.28
CA SER A 328 8.61 -28.12 4.13
C SER A 328 9.41 -26.82 3.96
N ARG A 329 10.18 -26.46 5.00
CA ARG A 329 11.07 -25.28 4.98
C ARG A 329 12.51 -25.71 4.68
N ASN A 330 13.08 -25.15 3.62
CA ASN A 330 14.49 -25.30 3.27
C ASN A 330 14.99 -24.05 2.55
N THR A 331 15.59 -23.13 3.31
CA THR A 331 16.10 -21.85 2.82
C THR A 331 17.32 -21.96 1.91
N THR A 332 17.90 -23.15 1.75
CA THR A 332 19.07 -23.36 0.88
C THR A 332 18.71 -24.07 -0.42
N ALA A 333 17.67 -24.91 -0.40
CA ALA A 333 17.28 -25.73 -1.55
C ALA A 333 15.98 -25.29 -2.22
N CYS A 334 15.15 -24.46 -1.56
CA CYS A 334 13.82 -24.10 -2.06
C CYS A 334 13.70 -22.58 -2.28
N PRO A 335 14.06 -22.10 -3.48
CA PRO A 335 13.96 -20.68 -3.83
C PRO A 335 12.51 -20.21 -4.03
N TRP A 336 11.62 -21.11 -4.46
CA TRP A 336 10.20 -20.81 -4.71
C TRP A 336 9.33 -22.07 -4.67
N GLY A 337 8.47 -22.18 -3.65
CA GLY A 337 7.56 -23.32 -3.44
C GLY A 337 6.23 -23.25 -4.20
N ARG A 338 5.95 -22.12 -4.87
CA ARG A 338 4.77 -21.87 -5.72
C ARG A 338 3.42 -21.79 -4.99
N GLN A 339 3.40 -21.68 -3.66
CA GLN A 339 2.15 -21.50 -2.90
C GLN A 339 1.45 -20.15 -3.18
N ASP A 340 2.17 -19.16 -3.74
CA ASP A 340 1.62 -17.86 -4.15
C ASP A 340 1.03 -17.87 -5.58
N VAL A 341 1.15 -18.97 -6.33
CA VAL A 341 0.62 -19.09 -7.69
C VAL A 341 -0.90 -18.88 -7.78
N PRO A 342 -1.74 -19.46 -6.90
CA PRO A 342 -3.19 -19.22 -6.92
C PRO A 342 -3.52 -17.73 -6.74
N PHE A 343 -2.84 -17.05 -5.81
CA PHE A 343 -3.02 -15.62 -5.59
C PHE A 343 -2.64 -14.80 -6.82
N MET A 344 -1.46 -15.07 -7.40
CA MET A 344 -1.01 -14.41 -8.62
C MET A 344 -1.99 -14.58 -9.79
N ARG A 345 -2.53 -15.79 -10.00
CA ARG A 345 -3.52 -16.07 -11.06
C ARG A 345 -4.81 -15.29 -10.83
N SER A 346 -5.31 -15.27 -9.60
CA SER A 346 -6.54 -14.56 -9.27
C SER A 346 -6.42 -13.05 -9.53
N LEU A 347 -5.25 -12.46 -9.27
CA LEU A 347 -4.96 -11.05 -9.59
C LEU A 347 -4.96 -10.79 -11.11
N VAL A 348 -4.14 -11.51 -11.87
CA VAL A 348 -3.82 -11.11 -13.26
C VAL A 348 -4.77 -11.69 -14.32
N ALA A 349 -5.36 -12.86 -14.08
CA ALA A 349 -6.22 -13.52 -15.06
C ALA A 349 -7.71 -13.36 -14.75
N GLU A 350 -8.07 -13.14 -13.48
CA GLU A 350 -9.44 -13.28 -12.99
C GLU A 350 -9.98 -12.04 -12.29
N THR A 351 -9.26 -10.91 -12.33
CA THR A 351 -9.71 -9.64 -11.77
C THR A 351 -9.73 -8.54 -12.83
N PRO A 352 -10.76 -8.53 -13.70
CA PRO A 352 -10.94 -7.44 -14.66
C PRO A 352 -10.99 -6.08 -13.95
N GLY A 353 -10.32 -5.08 -14.52
CA GLY A 353 -10.26 -3.74 -13.94
C GLY A 353 -9.21 -3.54 -12.84
N LEU A 354 -8.48 -4.59 -12.40
CA LEU A 354 -7.31 -4.41 -11.55
C LEU A 354 -6.22 -3.66 -12.33
N ARG A 355 -5.79 -2.50 -11.81
CA ARG A 355 -4.84 -1.61 -12.47
C ARG A 355 -3.42 -1.81 -11.96
N ALA A 356 -3.25 -1.84 -10.64
CA ALA A 356 -1.94 -1.95 -10.04
C ALA A 356 -1.96 -2.67 -8.69
N VAL A 357 -0.83 -3.27 -8.33
CA VAL A 357 -0.58 -3.87 -7.02
C VAL A 357 0.66 -3.22 -6.39
N PHE A 358 0.53 -2.78 -5.14
CA PHE A 358 1.59 -2.13 -4.37
C PHE A 358 2.11 -3.05 -3.27
N THR A 359 3.43 -3.09 -3.10
CA THR A 359 4.13 -3.96 -2.16
C THR A 359 5.31 -3.27 -1.47
N ALA A 360 5.83 -3.90 -0.42
CA ALA A 360 6.83 -3.36 0.51
C ALA A 360 7.98 -4.39 0.68
N HIS A 361 8.50 -4.54 1.92
CA HIS A 361 9.36 -5.63 2.41
C HIS A 361 10.83 -5.54 1.95
N ILE A 362 11.07 -5.11 0.71
CA ILE A 362 12.41 -4.96 0.16
C ILE A 362 12.83 -3.50 0.28
N HIS A 363 13.50 -3.15 1.37
CA HIS A 363 13.82 -1.75 1.71
C HIS A 363 14.63 -1.03 0.62
N GLY A 364 15.43 -1.78 -0.14
CA GLY A 364 16.24 -1.29 -1.26
C GLY A 364 15.55 -1.34 -2.63
N ALA A 365 14.22 -1.49 -2.67
CA ALA A 365 13.46 -1.50 -3.92
C ALA A 365 12.34 -0.45 -3.90
N SER A 366 12.22 0.32 -4.98
CA SER A 366 11.18 1.35 -5.11
C SER A 366 10.72 1.61 -6.54
N TRP A 367 10.87 0.63 -7.43
CA TRP A 367 10.43 0.73 -8.83
C TRP A 367 9.00 0.21 -9.04
N CYS A 368 8.42 0.60 -10.17
CA CYS A 368 7.22 -0.01 -10.74
C CYS A 368 7.57 -0.74 -12.03
N ALA A 369 6.86 -1.81 -12.37
CA ALA A 369 6.99 -2.52 -13.64
C ALA A 369 5.64 -3.03 -14.14
N ARG A 370 5.52 -3.18 -15.47
CA ARG A 370 4.38 -3.89 -16.05
C ARG A 370 4.49 -5.36 -15.73
N TRP A 371 3.44 -5.99 -15.22
CA TRP A 371 3.33 -7.44 -15.22
C TRP A 371 2.82 -7.88 -16.59
N GLY A 372 3.76 -8.19 -17.48
CA GLY A 372 3.52 -8.43 -18.91
C GLY A 372 4.32 -9.62 -19.42
N PRO A 373 3.99 -10.14 -20.61
CA PRO A 373 4.81 -11.17 -21.26
C PRO A 373 6.25 -10.69 -21.51
N ASP A 374 6.45 -9.40 -21.78
CA ASP A 374 7.76 -8.82 -22.13
C ASP A 374 8.67 -8.58 -20.91
N THR A 375 8.11 -8.63 -19.69
CA THR A 375 8.84 -8.41 -18.44
C THR A 375 9.09 -9.70 -17.67
N LEU A 376 8.58 -10.84 -18.16
CA LEU A 376 8.68 -12.15 -17.51
C LEU A 376 9.53 -13.15 -18.30
N PRO A 377 10.15 -14.13 -17.61
CA PRO A 377 10.73 -15.31 -18.26
C PRO A 377 9.76 -16.03 -19.20
N ALA A 378 10.31 -16.59 -20.30
CA ALA A 378 9.56 -17.30 -21.35
C ALA A 378 8.74 -18.52 -20.84
N ASP A 379 9.11 -19.08 -19.71
CA ASP A 379 8.52 -20.26 -19.07
C ASP A 379 7.80 -19.95 -17.75
N TYR A 380 7.63 -18.66 -17.41
CA TYR A 380 6.99 -18.26 -16.16
C TYR A 380 5.53 -18.78 -16.08
N PRO A 381 5.11 -19.43 -14.98
CA PRO A 381 3.85 -20.18 -14.91
C PRO A 381 2.59 -19.33 -14.69
N VAL A 382 2.75 -18.04 -14.37
CA VAL A 382 1.63 -17.11 -14.21
C VAL A 382 1.82 -15.92 -15.14
N ARG A 383 1.25 -16.05 -16.33
CA ARG A 383 1.30 -15.03 -17.37
C ARG A 383 -0.03 -14.28 -17.43
N PRO A 384 -0.02 -12.96 -17.60
CA PRO A 384 -1.21 -12.22 -17.98
C PRO A 384 -1.78 -12.83 -19.27
N PRO A 385 -3.11 -12.95 -19.41
CA PRO A 385 -3.69 -13.49 -20.63
C PRO A 385 -3.29 -12.61 -21.82
N ALA A 386 -2.79 -13.24 -22.89
CA ALA A 386 -2.46 -12.58 -24.16
C ALA A 386 -3.76 -12.14 -24.85
N ARG A 387 -4.39 -11.07 -24.38
CA ARG A 387 -5.63 -10.55 -24.98
C ARG A 387 -5.31 -9.45 -25.99
N GLY A 388 -5.13 -9.90 -27.24
CA GLY A 388 -5.38 -9.13 -28.46
C GLY A 388 -4.32 -8.11 -28.89
N GLY A 389 -3.36 -8.54 -29.71
CA GLY A 389 -2.61 -7.68 -30.64
C GLY A 389 -1.27 -7.16 -30.11
N VAL A 390 -0.23 -7.34 -30.93
CA VAL A 390 1.17 -6.94 -30.68
C VAL A 390 1.35 -5.41 -30.52
N ASP A 391 0.29 -4.62 -30.78
CA ASP A 391 0.29 -3.16 -30.63
C ASP A 391 -0.79 -2.62 -29.67
N SER A 392 -1.42 -3.49 -28.87
CA SER A 392 -2.41 -3.06 -27.88
C SER A 392 -1.88 -3.32 -26.48
N GLY A 393 -1.35 -2.28 -25.84
CA GLY A 393 -1.17 -2.19 -24.39
C GLY A 393 -2.53 -2.31 -23.70
N GLY A 394 -3.04 -3.55 -23.65
CA GLY A 394 -4.43 -3.87 -23.38
C GLY A 394 -4.91 -3.26 -22.07
N SER A 395 -6.17 -2.85 -22.07
CA SER A 395 -6.89 -2.27 -20.93
C SER A 395 -6.98 -3.18 -19.69
N ASP A 396 -6.32 -4.34 -19.68
CA ASP A 396 -6.33 -5.37 -18.63
C ASP A 396 -4.93 -5.70 -18.07
N ALA A 397 -3.86 -5.03 -18.50
CA ALA A 397 -2.54 -5.23 -17.89
C ALA A 397 -2.52 -4.75 -16.43
N VAL A 398 -1.78 -5.47 -15.58
CA VAL A 398 -1.56 -5.10 -14.16
C VAL A 398 -0.15 -4.56 -14.03
N ASP A 399 0.00 -3.40 -13.41
CA ASP A 399 1.33 -2.89 -13.03
C ASP A 399 1.62 -3.26 -11.58
N ILE A 400 2.88 -3.52 -11.25
CA ILE A 400 3.31 -3.88 -9.90
C ILE A 400 4.36 -2.88 -9.42
N CYS A 401 4.26 -2.44 -8.18
CA CYS A 401 5.07 -1.37 -7.64
C CYS A 401 5.56 -1.70 -6.23
N PHE A 402 6.86 -1.56 -5.99
CA PHE A 402 7.37 -1.37 -4.63
C PHE A 402 7.03 0.05 -4.18
N GLY A 403 6.69 0.26 -2.90
CA GLY A 403 6.60 1.61 -2.35
C GLY A 403 7.98 2.19 -2.06
N GLN A 404 8.17 2.76 -0.88
CA GLN A 404 9.43 3.37 -0.44
C GLN A 404 9.58 3.12 1.06
N HIS A 405 10.75 2.63 1.47
CA HIS A 405 11.09 2.43 2.87
C HIS A 405 10.94 3.75 3.65
N THR A 406 10.02 3.77 4.60
CA THR A 406 9.67 4.96 5.40
C THR A 406 10.53 5.06 6.67
N GLY A 407 10.83 3.93 7.29
CA GLY A 407 11.44 3.85 8.61
C GLY A 407 12.89 4.28 8.66
N TYR A 408 13.28 4.93 9.75
CA TYR A 408 14.67 4.86 10.20
C TYR A 408 14.97 3.51 10.88
N GLY A 409 13.92 2.78 11.31
CA GLY A 409 13.91 1.36 11.67
C GLY A 409 14.17 0.45 10.48
N GLY A 410 14.71 -0.74 10.72
CA GLY A 410 14.96 -1.74 9.68
C GLY A 410 16.27 -1.55 8.92
N ALA A 411 16.58 -2.48 8.03
CA ALA A 411 17.87 -2.55 7.36
C ALA A 411 18.03 -1.53 6.22
N GLY A 412 19.23 -0.94 6.14
CA GLY A 412 19.64 -0.06 5.04
C GLY A 412 19.33 1.42 5.26
N ASP A 413 20.09 2.27 4.59
CA ASP A 413 20.09 3.73 4.82
C ASP A 413 19.59 4.54 3.61
N TRP A 414 18.90 3.91 2.63
CA TRP A 414 18.30 4.64 1.50
C TRP A 414 17.41 5.78 1.98
N VAL A 415 17.42 6.91 1.29
CA VAL A 415 16.64 8.09 1.66
C VAL A 415 15.18 7.72 1.98
N ARG A 416 14.67 8.18 3.13
CA ARG A 416 13.33 7.81 3.58
C ARG A 416 12.28 8.57 2.77
N GLY A 417 11.09 7.99 2.68
CA GLY A 417 9.99 8.63 1.99
C GLY A 417 8.77 7.73 1.91
N ALA A 418 7.84 8.11 1.05
CA ALA A 418 6.61 7.36 0.83
C ALA A 418 6.18 7.46 -0.62
N ARG A 419 5.67 6.34 -1.15
CA ARG A 419 5.05 6.34 -2.47
C ARG A 419 3.70 7.04 -2.39
N GLN A 420 3.47 7.94 -3.33
CA GLN A 420 2.21 8.60 -3.55
C GLN A 420 1.50 7.97 -4.74
N LEU A 421 0.19 7.89 -4.65
CA LEU A 421 -0.69 7.42 -5.70
C LEU A 421 -1.81 8.43 -5.90
N ARG A 422 -1.96 8.95 -7.11
CA ARG A 422 -3.06 9.83 -7.49
C ARG A 422 -3.90 9.18 -8.58
N LEU A 423 -5.18 9.09 -8.29
CA LEU A 423 -6.20 8.56 -9.18
C LEU A 423 -7.11 9.72 -9.58
N SER A 424 -7.59 9.73 -10.81
CA SER A 424 -8.68 10.63 -11.22
C SER A 424 -9.82 9.87 -11.86
N ARG A 425 -11.05 10.31 -11.61
CA ARG A 425 -12.25 9.73 -12.21
C ARG A 425 -12.17 9.70 -13.73
N LYS A 426 -11.62 10.77 -14.34
CA LYS A 426 -11.37 10.84 -15.79
C LYS A 426 -10.45 9.73 -16.27
N GLN A 427 -9.34 9.50 -15.56
CA GLN A 427 -8.41 8.41 -15.82
C GLN A 427 -9.01 7.03 -15.53
N LEU A 428 -9.99 6.90 -14.63
CA LEU A 428 -10.64 5.61 -14.38
C LEU A 428 -11.74 5.32 -15.42
N SER A 429 -12.38 6.36 -15.97
CA SER A 429 -13.47 6.25 -16.94
C SER A 429 -13.01 6.19 -18.41
N ALA A 430 -11.86 6.77 -18.77
CA ALA A 430 -11.43 6.88 -20.17
C ALA A 430 -11.13 5.53 -20.85
N GLY A 431 -10.75 4.49 -20.09
CA GLY A 431 -10.59 3.11 -20.59
C GLY A 431 -11.90 2.36 -20.86
N ALA A 432 -13.06 2.95 -20.53
CA ALA A 432 -14.39 2.38 -20.77
C ALA A 432 -15.01 2.86 -22.10
N GLY A 433 -14.36 3.82 -22.78
CA GLY A 433 -14.93 4.56 -23.89
C GLY A 433 -14.28 4.30 -25.25
N GLY A 434 -14.03 3.04 -25.64
CA GLY A 434 -13.75 2.64 -27.04
C GLY A 434 -12.58 3.31 -27.79
N GLY A 435 -11.84 4.23 -27.17
CA GLY A 435 -10.62 4.83 -27.69
C GLY A 435 -9.42 3.94 -27.37
N GLU A 436 -8.50 3.84 -28.31
CA GLU A 436 -7.24 3.10 -28.16
C GLU A 436 -6.40 3.75 -27.06
N GLY A 437 -6.32 3.10 -25.89
CA GLY A 437 -5.42 3.48 -24.80
C GLY A 437 -5.94 3.14 -23.40
N ARG A 438 -5.11 2.48 -22.59
CA ARG A 438 -5.35 2.32 -21.15
C ARG A 438 -5.20 3.69 -20.48
N SER A 439 -6.25 4.14 -19.82
CA SER A 439 -6.21 5.31 -18.95
C SER A 439 -5.55 4.94 -17.62
N GLY A 440 -4.38 5.54 -17.35
CA GLY A 440 -3.48 5.17 -16.25
C GLY A 440 -3.73 5.90 -14.94
N LEU A 441 -3.00 5.51 -13.90
CA LEU A 441 -2.92 6.23 -12.61
C LEU A 441 -1.52 6.85 -12.47
N ASP A 442 -1.38 7.92 -11.69
CA ASP A 442 -0.09 8.58 -11.50
C ASP A 442 0.51 8.16 -10.16
N THR A 443 1.81 7.86 -10.13
CA THR A 443 2.52 7.53 -8.89
C THR A 443 3.92 8.13 -8.89
N TRP A 444 4.38 8.55 -7.72
CA TRP A 444 5.72 9.09 -7.49
C TRP A 444 6.16 8.76 -6.06
N ILE A 445 7.40 9.07 -5.71
CA ILE A 445 7.91 8.96 -4.35
C ILE A 445 8.19 10.37 -3.84
N ARG A 446 7.61 10.71 -2.69
CA ARG A 446 7.97 11.89 -1.92
C ARG A 446 9.04 11.50 -0.91
N LEU A 447 10.23 12.07 -1.05
CA LEU A 447 11.34 11.86 -0.12
C LEU A 447 11.24 12.81 1.07
N GLU A 448 11.82 12.43 2.20
CA GLU A 448 11.91 13.28 3.41
C GLU A 448 12.74 14.56 3.16
N THR A 449 13.58 14.57 2.11
CA THR A 449 14.30 15.75 1.63
C THR A 449 13.38 16.79 0.99
N GLY A 450 12.14 16.40 0.68
CA GLY A 450 11.19 17.19 -0.09
C GLY A 450 11.26 16.92 -1.59
N ASP A 451 12.18 16.10 -2.09
CA ASP A 451 12.29 15.79 -3.52
C ASP A 451 11.17 14.85 -4.01
N VAL A 452 10.85 14.94 -5.30
CA VAL A 452 10.00 13.97 -6.03
C VAL A 452 10.89 13.12 -6.92
N VAL A 453 10.83 11.80 -6.76
CA VAL A 453 11.54 10.83 -7.61
C VAL A 453 10.62 9.71 -8.06
N GLY A 454 11.03 8.89 -9.03
CA GLY A 454 10.25 7.74 -9.48
C GLY A 454 8.84 8.09 -10.01
N ALA A 455 8.66 9.30 -10.53
CA ALA A 455 7.36 9.78 -11.00
C ALA A 455 7.01 9.17 -12.37
N VAL A 456 5.90 8.44 -12.43
CA VAL A 456 5.42 7.72 -13.62
C VAL A 456 3.90 7.77 -13.73
N SER A 457 3.40 7.71 -14.96
CA SER A 457 1.98 7.46 -15.24
C SER A 457 1.83 6.01 -15.69
N LEU A 458 1.13 5.18 -14.91
CA LEU A 458 0.88 3.76 -15.21
C LEU A 458 -0.23 3.57 -16.26
N ASN A 459 -0.01 4.15 -17.45
CA ASN A 459 -0.90 4.14 -18.61
C ASN A 459 -0.47 3.06 -19.63
N SER A 460 -1.01 3.08 -20.85
CA SER A 460 -0.64 2.12 -21.91
C SER A 460 0.81 2.21 -22.37
N THR A 461 1.48 3.35 -22.24
CA THR A 461 2.86 3.57 -22.70
C THR A 461 3.90 3.34 -21.62
N PHE A 462 3.51 3.20 -20.34
CA PHE A 462 4.43 2.86 -19.26
C PHE A 462 5.26 1.61 -19.56
N GLY A 463 6.54 1.61 -19.22
CA GLY A 463 7.51 0.59 -19.64
C GLY A 463 8.11 0.81 -21.04
N GLN A 464 7.50 1.68 -21.86
CA GLN A 464 8.01 2.14 -23.16
C GLN A 464 8.31 3.64 -23.20
N ASP A 465 7.89 4.38 -22.18
CA ASP A 465 8.28 5.79 -21.96
C ASP A 465 9.66 5.87 -21.30
N GLU A 466 10.36 7.00 -21.46
CA GLU A 466 11.59 7.29 -20.73
C GLU A 466 11.33 8.29 -19.60
N TYR A 467 11.93 8.03 -18.44
CA TYR A 467 11.79 8.78 -17.21
C TYR A 467 13.18 9.16 -16.64
N PRO A 468 13.27 10.23 -15.84
CA PRO A 468 14.46 10.51 -15.06
C PRO A 468 14.81 9.33 -14.14
N VAL A 469 16.08 8.93 -14.14
CA VAL A 469 16.59 7.89 -13.24
C VAL A 469 16.48 8.36 -11.80
N THR A 470 15.89 7.54 -10.93
CA THR A 470 15.85 7.80 -9.49
C THR A 470 17.28 7.73 -8.92
N PRO A 471 17.79 8.81 -8.30
CA PRO A 471 19.10 8.77 -7.68
C PRO A 471 19.08 7.87 -6.45
N VAL A 472 20.12 7.07 -6.28
CA VAL A 472 20.34 6.34 -5.03
C VAL A 472 20.96 7.30 -4.03
N GLN A 473 20.12 7.75 -3.10
CA GLN A 473 20.54 8.62 -2.00
C GLN A 473 20.35 7.91 -0.67
N LYS A 474 21.06 8.37 0.35
CA LYS A 474 20.98 7.84 1.71
C LYS A 474 20.74 8.96 2.72
N THR A 475 20.01 8.66 3.78
CA THR A 475 19.80 9.55 4.93
C THR A 475 20.10 8.79 6.22
N PHE A 476 20.60 9.51 7.22
CA PHE A 476 21.13 8.91 8.45
C PHE A 476 20.56 9.63 9.66
N CYS A 477 20.19 8.86 10.69
CA CYS A 477 19.96 9.40 12.02
C CYS A 477 21.32 9.57 12.71
N GLN A 478 21.95 10.75 12.57
CA GLN A 478 23.29 10.99 13.12
C GLN A 478 23.32 10.78 14.65
N GLU A 479 22.29 11.24 15.35
CA GLU A 479 22.15 11.03 16.80
C GLU A 479 22.12 9.53 17.15
N CYS A 480 21.41 8.71 16.36
CA CYS A 480 21.39 7.26 16.55
C CYS A 480 22.77 6.63 16.31
N LEU A 481 23.53 7.11 15.32
CA LEU A 481 24.89 6.64 15.05
C LEU A 481 25.84 6.97 16.21
N ASP A 482 25.73 8.18 16.76
CA ASP A 482 26.50 8.60 17.93
C ASP A 482 26.14 7.78 19.19
N MET A 483 24.90 7.27 19.25
CA MET A 483 24.42 6.31 20.26
C MET A 483 24.78 4.85 19.94
N GLY A 484 25.56 4.59 18.89
CA GLY A 484 26.07 3.26 18.55
C GLY A 484 25.19 2.43 17.62
N ARG A 485 24.22 3.02 16.91
CA ARG A 485 23.49 2.32 15.84
C ARG A 485 24.47 1.87 14.75
N PRO A 486 24.45 0.60 14.32
CA PRO A 486 25.30 0.16 13.21
C PRO A 486 24.88 0.84 11.91
N VAL A 487 25.86 1.11 11.03
CA VAL A 487 25.60 1.45 9.63
C VAL A 487 25.44 0.13 8.89
N TYR A 488 24.27 -0.12 8.30
CA TYR A 488 24.04 -1.34 7.54
C TYR A 488 24.70 -1.21 6.17
N ALA A 489 25.80 -1.94 5.94
CA ALA A 489 26.25 -2.25 4.60
C ALA A 489 25.26 -3.25 3.99
N VAL A 490 24.67 -2.87 2.86
CA VAL A 490 23.72 -3.72 2.10
C VAL A 490 24.51 -4.59 1.14
#